data_AF-A0A4Q3WBT1-F1
#
_entry.id   AF-A0A4Q3WBT1-F1
#
_cell.length_a   1.000
_cell.length_b   1.000
_cell.length_c   1.000
_cell.angle_alpha   90.00
_cell.angle_beta   90.00
_cell.angle_gamma   90.00
#
_symmetry.space_group_name_H-M   'P 1'
#
loop_
_entity.id
_entity.type
_entity.pdbx_description
1 polymer ?
#
loop_
_entity_poly.entity_id
_entity_poly.type
_entity_poly.pdbx_seq_one_letter_code
_entity_poly.pdbx_strand_id
1 'polypeptide(L)'
;MVSARWRIAEANIIQERAKWREAIRAIVIEAVNVKSTERAGELWASLALRLNPNDDPDKDDRELVELVASLADEANWLPAVRARIVALAANVLKHDWERAKWEARIMLWAEEPIQRRLP
;
A
#
# COMPACT_ATOMS: atom_id res chain seq x y z
N MET A 1 31.83 3.95 8.33
CA MET A 1 31.06 4.40 9.52
C MET A 1 29.68 4.84 9.03
N VAL A 2 28.79 3.87 8.75
CA VAL A 2 27.40 4.15 8.35
C VAL A 2 26.68 4.63 9.61
N SER A 3 26.49 5.95 9.69
CA SER A 3 26.24 6.69 10.94
C SER A 3 24.84 6.43 11.51
N ALA A 4 24.66 6.61 12.83
CA ALA A 4 23.38 6.45 13.55
C ALA A 4 22.15 7.10 12.89
N ARG A 5 22.35 8.13 12.06
CA ARG A 5 21.31 8.76 11.23
C ARG A 5 20.61 7.76 10.29
N TRP A 6 21.34 6.81 9.73
CA TRP A 6 20.77 5.78 8.83
C TRP A 6 19.84 4.85 9.57
N ARG A 7 20.24 4.35 10.74
CA ARG A 7 19.39 3.50 11.60
C ARG A 7 18.11 4.23 12.02
N ILE A 8 18.20 5.54 12.29
CA ILE A 8 17.01 6.36 12.59
C ILE A 8 16.11 6.49 11.36
N ALA A 9 16.66 6.75 10.18
CA ALA A 9 15.90 6.85 8.94
C ALA A 9 15.19 5.53 8.59
N GLU A 10 15.90 4.40 8.71
CA GLU A 10 15.35 3.06 8.49
C GLU A 10 14.19 2.75 9.44
N ALA A 11 14.39 2.97 10.75
CA ALA A 11 13.35 2.77 11.75
C ALA A 11 12.11 3.64 11.47
N ASN A 12 12.31 4.89 11.06
CA ASN A 12 11.21 5.78 10.68
C ASN A 12 10.45 5.25 9.45
N ILE A 13 11.15 4.79 8.41
CA ILE A 13 10.52 4.23 7.20
C ILE A 13 9.68 2.99 7.56
N ILE A 14 10.23 2.08 8.36
CA ILE A 14 9.51 0.87 8.82
C ILE A 14 8.25 1.26 9.59
N GLN A 15 8.35 2.26 10.47
CA GLN A 15 7.22 2.75 11.24
C GLN A 15 6.14 3.38 10.36
N GLU A 16 6.52 4.24 9.42
CA GLU A 16 5.58 4.87 8.48
C GLU A 16 4.90 3.84 7.57
N ARG A 17 5.62 2.80 7.13
CA ARG A 17 5.02 1.69 6.36
C ARG A 17 4.07 0.84 7.20
N ALA A 18 4.39 0.60 8.46
CA ALA A 18 3.47 -0.09 9.36
C ALA A 18 2.18 0.71 9.55
N LYS A 19 2.29 2.03 9.77
CA LYS A 19 1.14 2.95 9.84
C LYS A 19 0.35 2.97 8.55
N TRP A 20 1.03 3.01 7.40
CA TRP A 20 0.38 2.99 6.09
C TRP A 20 -0.42 1.70 5.89
N ARG A 21 0.18 0.53 6.14
CA ARG A 21 -0.52 -0.76 6.03
C ARG A 21 -1.76 -0.83 6.92
N GLU A 22 -1.64 -0.32 8.15
CA GLU A 22 -2.77 -0.32 9.08
C GLU A 22 -3.88 0.62 8.62
N ALA A 23 -3.54 1.80 8.09
CA ALA A 23 -4.51 2.71 7.52
C ALA A 23 -5.24 2.11 6.31
N ILE A 24 -4.52 1.41 5.42
CA ILE A 24 -5.15 0.71 4.28
C ILE A 24 -6.13 -0.36 4.77
N ARG A 25 -5.74 -1.18 5.76
CA ARG A 25 -6.64 -2.19 6.34
C ARG A 25 -7.88 -1.56 6.96
N ALA A 26 -7.72 -0.49 7.74
CA ALA A 26 -8.84 0.20 8.38
C ALA A 26 -9.83 0.74 7.34
N ILE A 27 -9.33 1.43 6.30
CA ILE A 27 -10.16 1.95 5.21
C ILE A 27 -10.90 0.83 4.49
N VAL A 28 -10.23 -0.28 4.20
CA VAL A 28 -10.81 -1.43 3.49
C VAL A 28 -11.90 -2.11 4.32
N ILE A 29 -11.64 -2.35 5.62
CA ILE A 29 -12.62 -2.92 6.55
C ILE A 29 -13.86 -2.02 6.64
N GLU A 30 -13.67 -0.71 6.60
CA GLU A 30 -14.78 0.22 6.62
C GLU A 30 -15.53 0.26 5.29
N ALA A 31 -14.82 0.26 4.16
CA ALA A 31 -15.41 0.23 2.82
C ALA A 31 -16.30 -1.00 2.60
N VAL A 32 -15.88 -2.18 3.07
CA VAL A 32 -16.71 -3.40 2.95
C VAL A 32 -17.94 -3.39 3.85
N ASN A 33 -18.01 -2.49 4.83
CA ASN A 33 -19.11 -2.35 5.77
C ASN A 33 -19.88 -1.04 5.60
N VAL A 34 -19.58 -0.26 4.55
CA VAL A 34 -20.15 1.06 4.33
C VAL A 34 -21.67 0.97 4.15
N LYS A 35 -22.37 1.97 4.68
CA LYS A 35 -23.84 2.09 4.62
C LYS A 35 -24.29 3.51 4.23
N SER A 36 -23.36 4.35 3.81
CA SER A 36 -23.59 5.74 3.42
C SER A 36 -22.71 6.05 2.22
N THR A 37 -23.30 6.62 1.18
CA THR A 37 -22.61 7.05 -0.04
C THR A 37 -21.65 8.22 0.25
N GLU A 38 -21.99 9.10 1.18
CA GLU A 38 -21.10 10.15 1.68
C GLU A 38 -19.85 9.53 2.30
N ARG A 39 -20.04 8.54 3.19
CA ARG A 39 -18.91 7.84 3.81
C ARG A 39 -18.08 7.06 2.80
N ALA A 40 -18.71 6.48 1.78
CA ALA A 40 -18.00 5.84 0.67
C ALA A 40 -17.10 6.85 -0.07
N GLY A 41 -17.57 8.07 -0.30
CA GLY A 41 -16.78 9.15 -0.87
C GLY A 41 -15.57 9.54 -0.03
N GLU A 42 -15.73 9.64 1.30
CA GLU A 42 -14.63 9.94 2.22
C GLU A 42 -13.57 8.82 2.24
N LEU A 43 -14.01 7.56 2.19
CA LEU A 43 -13.14 6.39 2.14
C LEU A 43 -12.37 6.33 0.82
N TRP A 44 -13.04 6.61 -0.29
CA TRP A 44 -12.39 6.74 -1.60
C TRP A 44 -11.30 7.82 -1.58
N ALA A 45 -11.63 9.03 -1.13
CA ALA A 45 -10.67 10.14 -1.07
C ALA A 45 -9.46 9.79 -0.17
N SER A 46 -9.72 9.19 0.99
CA SER A 46 -8.69 8.74 1.91
C SER A 46 -7.77 7.67 1.31
N LEU A 47 -8.33 6.77 0.50
CA LEU A 47 -7.59 5.72 -0.17
C LEU A 47 -6.75 6.27 -1.33
N ALA A 48 -7.34 7.14 -2.16
CA ALA A 48 -6.67 7.77 -3.30
C ALA A 48 -5.48 8.64 -2.88
N LEU A 49 -5.53 9.26 -1.69
CA LEU A 49 -4.42 10.04 -1.13
C LEU A 49 -3.27 9.16 -0.58
N ARG A 50 -3.52 7.88 -0.34
CA ARG A 50 -2.55 6.94 0.25
C ARG A 50 -1.91 6.01 -0.76
N LEU A 51 -2.60 5.77 -1.87
CA LEU A 51 -2.14 4.94 -2.97
C LEU A 51 -1.61 5.82 -4.11
N ASN A 52 -0.88 5.23 -5.05
CA ASN A 52 -0.41 5.94 -6.24
C ASN A 52 -1.13 5.41 -7.50
N PRO A 53 -2.43 5.70 -7.69
CA PRO A 53 -3.25 5.09 -8.74
C PRO A 53 -2.83 5.48 -10.17
N ASN A 54 -1.94 6.47 -10.33
CA ASN A 54 -1.47 6.93 -11.63
C ASN A 54 -0.12 6.30 -12.04
N ASP A 55 0.48 5.48 -11.18
CA ASP A 55 1.70 4.74 -11.53
C ASP A 55 1.33 3.45 -12.26
N ASP A 56 1.83 3.28 -13.48
CA ASP A 56 1.51 2.15 -14.36
C ASP A 56 1.78 0.75 -13.74
N PRO A 57 2.87 0.51 -12.97
CA PRO A 57 3.06 -0.76 -12.28
C PRO A 57 2.05 -1.02 -11.15
N ASP A 58 1.38 0.02 -10.64
CA ASP A 58 0.44 -0.05 -9.51
C ASP A 58 -1.02 -0.16 -10.01
N LYS A 59 -1.26 -1.03 -10.99
CA LYS A 59 -2.61 -1.27 -11.56
C LYS A 59 -3.64 -1.71 -10.51
N ASP A 60 -3.22 -2.47 -9.50
CA ASP A 60 -4.09 -2.96 -8.43
C ASP A 60 -4.50 -1.81 -7.50
N ASP A 61 -3.64 -0.80 -7.31
CA ASP A 61 -3.96 0.42 -6.56
C ASP A 61 -5.08 1.20 -7.25
N ARG A 62 -4.96 1.38 -8.56
CA ARG A 62 -5.98 2.03 -9.39
C ARG A 62 -7.31 1.28 -9.36
N GLU A 63 -7.29 -0.03 -9.61
CA GLU A 63 -8.51 -0.84 -9.59
C GLU A 63 -9.17 -0.79 -8.21
N LEU A 64 -8.39 -0.80 -7.12
CA LEU A 64 -8.91 -0.69 -5.77
C LEU A 64 -9.56 0.68 -5.52
N VAL A 65 -8.92 1.77 -5.94
CA VAL A 65 -9.47 3.13 -5.82
C VAL A 65 -10.77 3.28 -6.61
N GLU A 66 -10.80 2.82 -7.85
CA GLU A 66 -11.99 2.87 -8.72
C GLU A 66 -13.13 2.05 -8.13
N LEU A 67 -12.83 0.86 -7.58
CA LEU A 67 -13.84 0.00 -6.99
C LEU A 67 -14.42 0.59 -5.69
N VAL A 68 -13.60 1.24 -4.86
CA VAL A 68 -14.10 1.97 -3.69
C VAL A 68 -14.89 3.20 -4.11
N ALA A 69 -14.50 3.90 -5.19
CA ALA A 69 -15.28 5.00 -5.75
C ALA A 69 -16.68 4.55 -6.20
N SER A 70 -16.80 3.33 -6.75
CA SER A 70 -18.07 2.76 -7.20
C SER A 70 -19.10 2.60 -6.07
N LEU A 71 -18.65 2.54 -4.80
CA LEU A 71 -19.52 2.46 -3.63
C LEU A 71 -20.27 3.79 -3.35
N ALA A 72 -19.99 4.87 -4.09
CA ALA A 72 -20.83 6.06 -4.09
C ALA A 72 -22.25 5.78 -4.67
N ASP A 73 -22.41 4.66 -5.38
CA ASP A 73 -23.69 4.13 -5.82
C ASP A 73 -24.06 2.87 -4.99
N GLU A 74 -25.22 2.92 -4.32
CA GLU A 74 -25.72 1.83 -3.48
C GLU A 74 -25.97 0.53 -4.27
N ALA A 75 -26.22 0.63 -5.58
CA ALA A 75 -26.36 -0.53 -6.45
C ALA A 75 -25.10 -1.42 -6.46
N ASN A 76 -23.94 -0.85 -6.13
CA ASN A 76 -22.65 -1.55 -6.07
C ASN A 76 -22.35 -2.13 -4.68
N TRP A 77 -23.24 -2.04 -3.70
CA TRP A 77 -23.00 -2.56 -2.33
C TRP A 77 -23.15 -4.09 -2.21
N LEU A 78 -22.89 -4.80 -3.30
CA LEU A 78 -23.04 -6.23 -3.44
C LEU A 78 -21.89 -7.00 -2.77
N PRO A 79 -22.13 -8.22 -2.27
CA PRO A 79 -21.08 -9.06 -1.69
C PRO A 79 -19.89 -9.31 -2.62
N ALA A 80 -20.13 -9.41 -3.93
CA ALA A 80 -19.08 -9.61 -4.93
C ALA A 80 -18.12 -8.41 -5.03
N VAL A 81 -18.65 -7.18 -4.99
CA VAL A 81 -17.85 -5.96 -4.97
C VAL A 81 -16.99 -5.90 -3.70
N ARG A 82 -17.59 -6.19 -2.54
CA ARG A 82 -16.87 -6.24 -1.25
C ARG A 82 -15.74 -7.27 -1.28
N ALA A 83 -15.99 -8.47 -1.80
CA ALA A 83 -14.97 -9.51 -1.93
C ALA A 83 -13.82 -9.07 -2.86
N ARG A 84 -14.13 -8.36 -3.95
CA ARG A 84 -13.13 -7.84 -4.88
C ARG A 84 -12.28 -6.73 -4.24
N ILE A 85 -12.87 -5.84 -3.44
CA ILE A 85 -12.13 -4.83 -2.65
C ILE A 85 -11.11 -5.52 -1.74
N VAL A 86 -11.52 -6.57 -1.00
CA VAL A 86 -10.63 -7.31 -0.11
C VAL A 86 -9.48 -7.96 -0.88
N ALA A 87 -9.78 -8.59 -2.02
CA ALA A 87 -8.77 -9.24 -2.84
C ALA A 87 -7.71 -8.26 -3.37
N LEU A 88 -8.15 -7.11 -3.90
CA LEU A 88 -7.24 -6.07 -4.39
C LEU A 88 -6.42 -5.46 -3.25
N ALA A 89 -7.04 -5.15 -2.11
CA ALA A 89 -6.32 -4.67 -0.93
C ALA A 89 -5.24 -5.66 -0.45
N ALA A 90 -5.52 -6.96 -0.50
CA ALA A 90 -4.53 -7.99 -0.16
C ALA A 90 -3.33 -7.95 -1.13
N ASN A 91 -3.57 -7.73 -2.42
CA ASN A 91 -2.49 -7.57 -3.40
C ASN A 91 -1.67 -6.31 -3.15
N VAL A 92 -2.31 -5.16 -2.93
CA VAL A 92 -1.63 -3.88 -2.61
C VAL A 92 -0.71 -4.04 -1.40
N LEU A 93 -1.21 -4.66 -0.32
CA LEU A 93 -0.41 -4.92 0.88
C LEU A 93 0.73 -5.92 0.63
N LYS A 94 0.53 -6.90 -0.26
CA LYS A 94 1.58 -7.84 -0.67
C LYS A 94 2.64 -7.17 -1.52
N HIS A 95 2.27 -6.27 -2.44
CA HIS A 95 3.21 -5.51 -3.26
C HIS A 95 4.09 -4.60 -2.40
N ASP A 96 3.53 -3.95 -1.37
CA ASP A 96 4.32 -3.22 -0.37
C ASP A 96 5.36 -4.15 0.30
N TRP A 97 4.97 -5.35 0.70
CA TRP A 97 5.90 -6.32 1.27
C TRP A 97 7.01 -6.76 0.29
N GLU A 98 6.67 -7.04 -0.96
CA GLU A 98 7.67 -7.39 -1.98
C GLU A 98 8.65 -6.23 -2.23
N ARG A 99 8.14 -4.98 -2.28
CA ARG A 99 8.95 -3.76 -2.40
C ARG A 99 9.92 -3.64 -1.22
N ALA A 100 9.45 -3.88 0.01
CA ALA A 100 10.28 -3.86 1.22
C ALA A 100 11.41 -4.88 1.17
N LYS A 101 11.14 -6.11 0.72
CA LYS A 101 12.16 -7.16 0.57
C LYS A 101 13.19 -6.79 -0.50
N TRP A 102 12.74 -6.21 -1.61
CA TRP A 102 13.63 -5.78 -2.68
C TRP A 102 14.55 -4.64 -2.24
N GLU A 103 14.01 -3.63 -1.56
CA GLU A 103 14.78 -2.55 -0.95
C GLU A 103 15.83 -3.08 0.03
N ALA A 104 15.44 -4.00 0.92
CA ALA A 104 16.36 -4.64 1.87
C ALA A 104 17.47 -5.43 1.15
N ARG A 105 17.16 -6.11 0.03
CA ARG A 105 18.17 -6.82 -0.77
C ARG A 105 19.16 -5.88 -1.44
N ILE A 106 18.69 -4.74 -1.97
CA ILE A 106 19.59 -3.73 -2.54
C ILE A 106 20.51 -3.15 -1.47
N MET A 107 19.98 -2.90 -0.28
CA MET A 107 20.80 -2.43 0.84
C MET A 107 21.91 -3.42 1.19
N LEU A 108 21.60 -4.72 1.25
CA LEU A 108 22.59 -5.78 1.48
C LEU A 108 23.69 -5.81 0.39
N TRP A 109 23.32 -5.58 -0.88
CA TRP A 109 24.29 -5.54 -1.98
C TRP A 109 25.11 -4.25 -2.01
N ALA A 110 24.56 -3.13 -1.57
CA ALA A 110 25.28 -1.85 -1.44
C ALA A 110 26.31 -1.86 -0.30
N GLU A 111 26.13 -2.75 0.70
CA GLU A 111 27.05 -2.94 1.81
C GLU A 111 28.18 -3.96 1.51
N GLU A 112 28.13 -4.70 0.40
CA GLU A 112 29.25 -5.57 -0.01
C GLU A 112 30.47 -4.72 -0.44
N PRO A 113 31.63 -4.88 0.20
CA PRO A 113 32.81 -4.12 -0.18
C PRO A 113 33.31 -4.55 -1.57
N ILE A 114 33.68 -3.58 -2.40
CA ILE A 114 34.32 -3.72 -3.74
C ILE A 114 35.71 -4.42 -3.67
N GLN A 115 36.03 -5.15 -2.60
CA GLN A 115 37.31 -5.83 -2.42
C GLN A 115 37.44 -7.18 -3.16
N ARG A 116 36.44 -7.61 -3.94
CA ARG A 116 36.51 -8.82 -4.80
C ARG A 116 36.55 -8.54 -6.31
N ARG A 117 36.97 -7.34 -6.72
CA ARG A 117 37.30 -7.05 -8.13
C ARG A 117 38.67 -6.39 -8.26
N LEU A 118 39.71 -7.11 -7.86
CA LEU A 118 41.04 -6.96 -8.44
C LEU A 118 41.59 -8.37 -8.68
N PRO A 119 42.09 -8.69 -9.89
CA PRO A 119 42.70 -9.98 -10.20
C PRO A 119 44.00 -10.21 -9.41
#